data_AF-A0A9N9IPD7-F1
#
_entry.id   AF-A0A9N9IPD7-F1
#
_cell.length_a   1.000
_cell.length_b   1.000
_cell.length_c   1.000
_cell.angle_alpha   90.00
_cell.angle_beta   90.00
_cell.angle_gamma   90.00
#
_symmetry.space_group_name_H-M   'P 1'
#
loop_
_entity.id
_entity.type
_entity.pdbx_description
1 polymer ?
#
loop_
_entity_poly.entity_id
_entity_poly.type
_entity_poly.pdbx_seq_one_letter_code
_entity_poly.pdbx_strand_id
1 'polypeptide(L)'
;AESEKYREDDKKVTQRILARNELESYAFNLRNKLDDENFPINKLKDAIQKSITWLEKNQEASKEEYDYKQESLEKIANPIMRLFHGFSPDGFPDDYD
;
A
#
# COMPACT_ATOMS: atom_id res chain seq x y z
N ALA A 1 -33.16 -14.50 4.06
CA ALA A 1 -32.58 -13.14 3.92
C ALA A 1 -31.30 -12.96 4.74
N GLU A 2 -31.02 -13.74 5.77
CA GLU A 2 -29.72 -13.69 6.49
C GLU A 2 -28.52 -14.09 5.62
N SER A 3 -28.66 -15.11 4.78
CA SER A 3 -27.54 -15.63 3.96
C SER A 3 -26.92 -14.61 3.00
N GLU A 4 -27.67 -13.61 2.54
CA GLU A 4 -27.16 -12.56 1.64
C GLU A 4 -26.34 -11.53 2.42
N LYS A 5 -26.83 -11.13 3.60
CA LYS A 5 -26.21 -10.11 4.45
C LYS A 5 -24.87 -10.58 5.04
N TYR A 6 -24.81 -11.83 5.51
CA TYR A 6 -23.54 -12.42 5.97
C TYR A 6 -22.49 -12.46 4.84
N ARG A 7 -22.91 -12.77 3.60
CA ARG A 7 -22.02 -12.81 2.44
C ARG A 7 -21.49 -11.43 2.07
N GLU A 8 -22.27 -10.36 2.23
CA GLU A 8 -21.81 -9.00 1.96
C GLU A 8 -20.89 -8.45 3.05
N ASP A 9 -21.18 -8.74 4.31
CA ASP A 9 -20.35 -8.30 5.43
C ASP A 9 -19.00 -9.02 5.44
N ASP A 10 -18.96 -10.32 5.16
CA ASP A 10 -17.71 -11.09 4.99
C ASP A 10 -16.86 -10.53 3.83
N LYS A 11 -17.50 -10.19 2.69
CA LYS A 11 -16.81 -9.58 1.55
C LYS A 11 -16.17 -8.25 1.92
N LYS A 12 -16.86 -7.38 2.66
CA LYS A 12 -16.33 -6.07 3.08
C LYS A 12 -15.12 -6.24 3.99
N VAL A 13 -15.17 -7.18 4.94
CA VAL A 13 -14.06 -7.47 5.83
C VAL A 13 -12.85 -7.99 5.04
N THR A 14 -13.06 -8.94 4.13
CA THR A 14 -12.00 -9.48 3.26
C THR A 14 -11.37 -8.39 2.40
N GLN A 15 -12.18 -7.58 1.72
CA GLN A 15 -11.69 -6.49 0.86
C GLN A 15 -10.89 -5.44 1.65
N ARG A 16 -11.32 -5.12 2.87
CA ARG A 16 -10.58 -4.23 3.77
C ARG A 16 -9.21 -4.81 4.15
N ILE A 17 -9.15 -6.11 4.47
CA ILE A 17 -7.90 -6.78 4.82
C ILE A 17 -6.94 -6.80 3.63
N LEU A 18 -7.45 -7.11 2.43
CA LEU A 18 -6.65 -7.11 1.20
C LEU A 18 -6.06 -5.72 0.93
N ALA A 19 -6.88 -4.67 0.92
CA ALA A 19 -6.43 -3.30 0.68
C ALA A 19 -5.38 -2.84 1.71
N ARG A 20 -5.52 -3.24 2.97
CA ARG A 20 -4.51 -2.97 4.00
C ARG A 20 -3.19 -3.67 3.68
N ASN A 21 -3.25 -4.97 3.36
CA ASN A 21 -2.07 -5.79 3.08
C ASN A 21 -1.33 -5.31 1.82
N GLU A 22 -2.06 -4.86 0.81
CA GLU A 22 -1.49 -4.27 -0.41
C GLU A 22 -0.70 -3.00 -0.10
N LEU A 23 -1.31 -2.05 0.63
CA LEU A 23 -0.63 -0.82 1.04
C LEU A 23 0.58 -1.10 1.94
N GLU A 24 0.44 -2.03 2.89
CA GLU A 24 1.52 -2.44 3.78
C GLU A 24 2.70 -3.01 2.99
N SER A 25 2.43 -3.98 2.12
CA SER A 25 3.43 -4.60 1.24
C SER A 25 4.09 -3.57 0.32
N TYR A 26 3.32 -2.65 -0.26
CA TYR A 26 3.84 -1.56 -1.08
C TYR A 26 4.79 -0.64 -0.32
N ALA A 27 4.39 -0.18 0.86
CA ALA A 27 5.22 0.69 1.69
C ALA A 27 6.53 -0.01 2.13
N PHE A 28 6.46 -1.27 2.55
CA PHE A 28 7.65 -2.02 2.97
C PHE A 28 8.58 -2.33 1.78
N ASN A 29 8.04 -2.72 0.63
CA ASN A 29 8.83 -2.96 -0.58
C ASN A 29 9.56 -1.70 -1.04
N LEU A 30 8.89 -0.54 -1.00
CA LEU A 30 9.54 0.73 -1.29
C LEU A 30 10.63 1.06 -0.26
N ARG A 31 10.38 0.85 1.03
CA ARG A 31 11.39 1.10 2.09
C ARG A 31 12.67 0.31 1.82
N ASN A 32 12.54 -1.00 1.56
CA ASN A 32 13.68 -1.88 1.33
C ASN A 32 14.49 -1.42 0.10
N LYS A 33 13.83 -1.10 -1.01
CA LYS A 33 14.50 -0.58 -2.21
C LYS A 33 15.27 0.72 -1.95
N LEU A 34 14.77 1.60 -1.07
CA LEU A 34 15.42 2.86 -0.75
C LEU A 34 16.52 2.78 0.30
N ASP A 35 16.61 1.65 1.02
CA ASP A 35 17.70 1.41 1.97
C ASP A 35 18.89 0.74 1.29
N ASP A 36 18.67 -0.01 0.20
CA ASP A 36 19.72 -0.61 -0.62
C ASP A 36 20.48 0.41 -1.50
N GLU A 37 19.80 1.48 -1.93
CA GLU A 37 20.37 2.52 -2.76
C GLU A 37 20.48 3.82 -1.97
N ASN A 38 21.60 4.54 -2.09
CA ASN A 38 21.84 5.80 -1.35
C ASN A 38 21.05 6.97 -1.98
N PHE A 39 19.72 6.83 -1.97
CA PHE A 39 18.76 7.76 -2.56
C PHE A 39 18.74 9.09 -1.79
N PRO A 40 19.01 10.25 -2.43
CA PRO A 40 18.89 11.56 -1.81
C PRO A 40 17.42 12.02 -1.79
N ILE A 41 16.51 11.18 -1.29
CA ILE A 41 15.07 11.39 -1.42
C ILE A 41 14.38 11.24 -0.07
N ASN A 42 14.77 12.12 0.86
CA ASN A 42 14.14 12.27 2.17
C ASN A 42 12.62 12.38 2.06
N LYS A 43 12.09 12.96 0.97
CA LYS A 43 10.65 13.08 0.72
C LYS A 43 9.95 11.73 0.55
N LEU A 44 10.57 10.77 -0.13
CA LEU A 44 9.97 9.45 -0.34
C LEU A 44 10.08 8.59 0.91
N LYS A 45 11.25 8.61 1.59
CA LYS A 45 11.43 7.93 2.89
C LYS A 45 10.41 8.42 3.93
N ASP A 46 10.19 9.73 4.01
CA ASP A 46 9.19 10.33 4.90
C ASP A 46 7.75 9.93 4.51
N ALA A 47 7.42 9.91 3.21
CA ALA A 47 6.10 9.47 2.75
C ALA A 47 5.81 8.01 3.09
N ILE A 48 6.80 7.12 2.90
CA ILE A 48 6.70 5.69 3.25
C ILE A 48 6.51 5.53 4.76
N GLN A 49 7.35 6.18 5.57
CA GLN A 49 7.24 6.10 7.02
C GLN A 49 5.90 6.61 7.53
N LYS A 50 5.39 7.72 6.95
CA LYS A 50 4.06 8.25 7.25
C LYS A 50 2.94 7.30 6.85
N SER A 51 3.10 6.51 5.78
CA SER A 51 2.13 5.49 5.39
C SER A 51 2.13 4.30 6.35
N ILE A 52 3.30 3.79 6.73
CA ILE A 52 3.44 2.70 7.72
C ILE A 52 2.84 3.12 9.07
N THR A 53 3.22 4.30 9.59
CA THR A 53 2.66 4.79 10.86
C THR A 53 1.15 5.07 10.79
N TRP A 54 0.64 5.44 9.61
CA TRP A 54 -0.80 5.58 9.43
C TRP A 54 -1.49 4.21 9.43
N LEU A 55 -0.93 3.19 8.77
CA LEU A 55 -1.45 1.81 8.81
C LEU A 55 -1.52 1.26 10.24
N GLU A 56 -0.44 1.45 11.02
CA GLU A 56 -0.37 1.00 12.42
C GLU A 56 -1.46 1.62 13.31
N LYS A 57 -1.79 2.89 13.05
CA LYS A 57 -2.80 3.66 13.81
C LYS A 57 -4.22 3.47 13.32
N ASN A 58 -4.40 3.07 12.07
CA ASN A 58 -5.70 2.98 11.41
C ASN A 58 -5.93 1.54 10.93
N GLN A 59 -5.77 0.56 11.83
CA GLN A 59 -5.95 -0.87 11.52
C GLN A 59 -7.39 -1.25 11.15
N GLU A 60 -8.35 -0.37 11.48
CA GLU A 60 -9.76 -0.55 11.22
C GLU A 60 -10.31 0.38 10.13
N ALA A 61 -9.44 1.08 9.39
CA ALA A 61 -9.85 1.97 8.32
C ALA A 61 -10.67 1.24 7.25
N SER A 62 -11.52 1.98 6.55
CA SER A 62 -12.28 1.46 5.42
C SER A 62 -11.37 1.10 4.23
N LYS A 63 -11.90 0.30 3.31
CA LYS A 63 -11.17 -0.03 2.06
C LYS A 63 -10.80 1.25 1.31
N GLU A 64 -11.74 2.19 1.22
CA GLU A 64 -11.59 3.46 0.52
C GLU A 64 -10.47 4.32 1.13
N GLU A 65 -10.29 4.29 2.46
CA GLU A 65 -9.19 4.98 3.13
C GLU A 65 -7.84 4.32 2.85
N TYR A 66 -7.77 2.98 2.81
CA TYR A 66 -6.56 2.28 2.40
C TYR A 66 -6.19 2.58 0.94
N ASP A 67 -7.16 2.49 0.01
CA ASP A 67 -6.97 2.80 -1.40
C ASP A 67 -6.48 4.25 -1.59
N TYR A 68 -7.13 5.23 -0.93
CA TYR A 68 -6.72 6.63 -1.00
C TYR A 68 -5.29 6.85 -0.48
N LYS A 69 -4.93 6.17 0.61
CA LYS A 69 -3.60 6.25 1.19
C LYS A 69 -2.55 5.61 0.28
N GLN A 70 -2.87 4.51 -0.39
CA GLN A 70 -2.05 3.87 -1.40
C GLN A 70 -1.82 4.78 -2.59
N GLU A 71 -2.88 5.33 -3.20
CA GLU A 71 -2.74 6.28 -4.31
C GLU A 71 -1.88 7.49 -3.94
N SER A 72 -2.03 7.99 -2.71
CA SER A 72 -1.25 9.12 -2.22
C SER A 72 0.24 8.80 -2.13
N LEU A 73 0.60 7.57 -1.74
CA LEU A 73 1.97 7.10 -1.71
C LEU A 73 2.51 6.88 -3.13
N GLU A 74 1.74 6.25 -4.01
CA GLU A 74 2.08 6.02 -5.42
C GLU A 74 2.32 7.32 -6.20
N LYS A 75 1.50 8.36 -5.97
CA LYS A 75 1.69 9.70 -6.58
C LYS A 75 3.05 10.31 -6.26
N ILE A 76 3.65 9.95 -5.12
CA ILE A 76 4.99 10.39 -4.71
C ILE A 76 6.05 9.40 -5.19
N ALA A 77 5.82 8.11 -5.00
CA ALA A 77 6.76 7.05 -5.33
C ALA A 77 6.98 6.91 -6.84
N ASN A 78 5.93 6.82 -7.64
CA ASN A 78 6.01 6.57 -9.08
C ASN A 78 6.93 7.54 -9.86
N PRO A 79 6.84 8.88 -9.72
CA PRO A 79 7.76 9.78 -10.43
C PRO A 79 9.20 9.62 -9.95
N ILE A 80 9.43 9.31 -8.68
CA ILE A 80 10.76 9.12 -8.11
C ILE A 80 11.34 7.80 -8.61
N MET A 81 10.58 6.72 -8.51
CA MET A 81 10.99 5.39 -8.93
C MET A 81 11.19 5.31 -10.46
N ARG A 82 10.51 6.13 -11.27
CA ARG A 82 10.79 6.22 -12.72
C ARG A 82 12.13 6.90 -13.04
N LEU A 83 12.58 7.83 -12.22
CA LEU A 83 13.86 8.51 -12.42
C LEU A 83 15.06 7.60 -12.18
N PHE A 84 14.86 6.48 -11.48
CA PHE A 84 15.89 5.51 -11.15
C PHE A 84 15.50 4.21 -11.84
N HIS A 85 16.21 3.83 -12.91
CA HIS A 85 15.89 2.70 -13.80
C HIS A 85 15.92 1.30 -13.12
N GLY A 86 15.12 1.06 -12.09
CA GLY A 86 15.04 -0.18 -11.31
C GLY A 86 13.65 -0.51 -10.75
N PHE A 87 12.63 0.30 -11.05
CA PHE A 87 11.25 0.03 -10.64
C PHE A 87 10.34 -0.25 -11.84
N SER A 88 10.09 -1.53 -12.10
CA SER A 88 8.93 -1.95 -12.87
C SER A 88 7.72 -2.02 -11.92
N PRO A 89 6.66 -1.22 -12.13
CA PRO A 89 5.42 -1.31 -11.35
C PRO A 89 4.72 -2.68 -11.49
N ASP A 90 5.00 -3.42 -12.57
CA ASP A 90 4.57 -4.81 -12.84
C ASP A 90 5.16 -5.89 -11.90
N GLY A 91 5.85 -5.50 -10.83
CA GLY A 91 6.54 -6.44 -9.93
C GLY A 91 5.72 -6.88 -8.70
N PHE A 92 4.45 -6.52 -8.59
CA PHE A 92 3.55 -7.06 -7.57
C PHE A 92 2.94 -8.36 -8.10
N PRO A 93 3.24 -9.53 -7.48
CA PRO A 93 2.54 -10.75 -7.82
C PRO A 93 1.05 -10.56 -7.50
N ASP A 94 0.20 -10.70 -8.51
CA ASP A 94 -1.25 -10.96 -8.40
C ASP A 94 -1.53 -12.35 -7.76
N ASP A 95 -0.64 -12.86 -6.90
CA ASP A 95 -0.82 -14.12 -6.19
C ASP A 95 -1.60 -13.88 -4.90
N TYR A 96 -2.88 -13.55 -5.09
CA TYR A 96 -3.93 -13.80 -4.10
C TYR A 96 -5.02 -14.64 -4.79
N ASP A 97 -4.76 -15.94 -4.92
CA ASP A 97 -5.76 -17.00 -5.14
C ASP A 97 -6.29 -17.50 -3.78
#